data_AF-A0A091CAQ1-F1
#
_entry.id   AF-A0A091CAQ1-F1
#
_cell.length_a   1.000
_cell.length_b   1.000
_cell.length_c   1.000
_cell.angle_alpha   90.00
_cell.angle_beta   90.00
_cell.angle_gamma   90.00
#
_symmetry.space_group_name_H-M   'P 1'
#
loop_
_entity.id
_entity.type
_entity.pdbx_description
1 polymer ?
#
loop_
_entity_poly.entity_id
_entity_poly.type
_entity_poly.pdbx_seq_one_letter_code
_entity_poly.pdbx_strand_id
1 'polypeptide(L)' 'MKKGFIFDLDGVITDTANLHYIAWKDLATMMDIEIDLAFNERLKGISRMDSLERILVYGGKENDFSLAQKETLAEEKN' A
#
# COMPACT_ATOMS: atom_id res chain seq x y z
N MET A 1 20.36 -10.66 31.89
CA MET A 1 20.68 -9.56 30.94
C MET A 1 19.78 -9.67 29.72
N LYS A 2 19.13 -8.58 29.29
CA LYS A 2 18.46 -8.53 27.98
C LYS A 2 19.52 -8.31 26.89
N LYS A 3 19.41 -9.06 25.78
CA LYS A 3 20.44 -9.12 24.71
C LYS A 3 20.19 -8.14 23.55
N GLY A 4 19.01 -7.50 23.51
CA GLY A 4 18.65 -6.50 22.49
C GLY A 4 17.14 -6.29 22.39
N PHE A 5 16.74 -5.25 21.66
CA PHE A 5 15.35 -4.94 21.30
C PHE A 5 15.28 -4.70 19.79
N ILE A 6 14.18 -5.15 19.17
CA ILE A 6 13.86 -4.90 17.76
C ILE A 6 12.60 -4.05 17.77
N PHE A 7 12.63 -2.95 17.03
CA PHE A 7 11.52 -2.02 16.90
C PHE A 7 11.05 -2.00 15.46
N ASP A 8 9.73 -1.96 15.27
CA ASP A 8 9.13 -1.60 14.00
C ASP A 8 9.36 -0.10 13.72
N LEU A 9 9.16 0.34 12.48
CA LEU A 9 9.32 1.74 12.09
C LEU A 9 8.00 2.49 12.29
N ASP A 10 6.93 2.03 11.62
CA ASP A 10 5.65 2.72 11.51
C ASP A 10 4.86 2.63 12.83
N GLY A 11 4.49 3.77 13.40
CA GLY A 11 3.79 3.87 14.67
C GLY A 11 4.64 3.55 15.92
N VAL A 12 5.91 3.14 15.77
CA VAL A 12 6.83 2.88 16.90
C VAL A 12 7.95 3.92 16.95
N ILE A 13 8.66 4.12 15.84
CA ILE A 13 9.73 5.12 15.75
C ILE A 13 9.21 6.41 15.12
N THR A 14 8.32 6.32 14.13
CA THR A 14 7.68 7.47 13.47
C THR A 14 6.33 7.07 12.86
N ASP A 15 5.45 8.03 12.60
CA ASP A 15 4.21 7.81 11.85
C ASP A 15 4.45 8.06 10.35
N THR A 16 4.38 7.00 9.56
CA THR A 16 4.47 7.03 8.08
C THR A 16 3.18 6.55 7.41
N ALA A 17 2.19 6.10 8.18
CA ALA A 17 0.93 5.55 7.68
C ALA A 17 0.17 6.54 6.80
N ASN A 18 0.20 7.83 7.16
CA ASN A 18 -0.43 8.90 6.38
C ASN A 18 0.23 9.11 5.01
N LEU A 19 1.56 9.00 4.92
CA LEU A 19 2.28 9.15 3.65
C LEU A 19 2.01 7.96 2.73
N HIS A 20 1.96 6.75 3.30
CA HIS A 20 1.56 5.56 2.55
C HIS A 20 0.12 5.65 2.06
N TYR A 21 -0.80 6.20 2.86
CA TYR A 21 -2.17 6.42 2.44
C TYR A 21 -2.26 7.36 1.24
N ILE A 22 -1.56 8.50 1.29
CA ILE A 22 -1.57 9.49 0.19
C ILE A 22 -1.04 8.85 -1.10
N ALA A 23 0.12 8.18 -1.04
CA ALA A 23 0.69 7.53 -2.22
C ALA A 23 -0.24 6.47 -2.83
N TRP A 24 -0.89 5.65 -1.99
CA TRP A 24 -1.87 4.67 -2.48
C TRP A 24 -3.13 5.32 -3.01
N LYS A 25 -3.58 6.41 -2.40
CA LYS A 25 -4.76 7.16 -2.85
C LYS A 25 -4.52 7.79 -4.20
N ASP A 26 -3.35 8.40 -4.42
CA ASP A 26 -3.00 9.02 -5.69
C ASP A 26 -2.93 7.96 -6.81
N LEU A 27 -2.27 6.82 -6.54
CA LEU A 27 -2.21 5.70 -7.48
C LEU A 27 -3.60 5.13 -7.78
N ALA A 28 -4.41 4.89 -6.75
CA ALA A 28 -5.77 4.37 -6.90
C ALA A 28 -6.65 5.35 -7.72
N THR A 29 -6.54 6.65 -7.46
CA THR A 29 -7.29 7.69 -8.18
C THR A 29 -6.92 7.73 -9.66
N MET A 30 -5.64 7.55 -10.02
CA MET A 30 -5.22 7.43 -11.43
C MET A 30 -5.84 6.22 -12.13
N MET A 31 -6.17 5.17 -11.37
CA MET A 31 -6.84 3.97 -11.86
C MET A 31 -8.37 4.04 -11.70
N ASP A 32 -8.93 5.20 -11.33
CA ASP A 32 -10.37 5.39 -11.09
C ASP A 32 -10.91 4.48 -9.96
N ILE A 33 -10.12 4.33 -8.90
CA ILE A 33 -10.44 3.56 -7.69
C ILE A 33 -10.38 4.53 -6.49
N GLU A 34 -11.51 4.68 -5.79
CA GLU A 34 -11.54 5.47 -4.55
C GLU A 34 -11.24 4.57 -3.33
N ILE A 35 -10.17 4.89 -2.60
CA ILE A 35 -9.86 4.24 -1.32
C ILE A 35 -9.99 5.23 -0.15
N ASP A 36 -10.56 4.77 0.96
CA ASP A 36 -10.67 5.52 2.19
C ASP A 36 -9.63 5.11 3.23
N LEU A 37 -9.60 5.83 4.36
CA LEU A 37 -8.70 5.51 5.47
C LEU A 37 -8.97 4.11 6.04
N ALA A 38 -10.23 3.68 6.09
CA ALA A 38 -10.60 2.37 6.60
C ALA A 38 -10.04 1.23 5.71
N PHE A 39 -10.02 1.43 4.39
CA PHE A 39 -9.37 0.54 3.46
C PHE A 39 -7.85 0.51 3.70
N ASN A 40 -7.22 1.67 3.82
CA ASN A 40 -5.77 1.79 4.02
C ASN A 40 -5.27 1.11 5.30
N GLU A 41 -6.05 1.11 6.38
CA GLU A 41 -5.71 0.35 7.59
C GLU A 41 -5.51 -1.15 7.32
N ARG A 42 -6.22 -1.71 6.33
CA ARG A 42 -6.07 -3.12 5.92
C ARG A 42 -4.83 -3.39 5.08
N LEU A 43 -4.08 -2.35 4.69
CA LEU A 43 -2.83 -2.43 3.94
C LEU A 43 -1.58 -2.30 4.85
N LYS A 44 -1.75 -1.94 6.12
CA LYS A 44 -0.61 -1.81 7.04
C LYS A 44 0.11 -3.14 7.23
N GLY A 45 1.44 -3.11 7.13
CA GLY A 45 2.30 -4.29 7.25
C GLY A 45 2.21 -5.27 6.07
N ILE A 46 1.55 -4.88 4.97
CA ILE A 46 1.44 -5.69 3.76
C ILE A 46 2.51 -5.28 2.75
N SER A 47 3.00 -6.24 1.97
CA SER A 47 3.96 -5.97 0.91
C SER A 47 3.37 -5.01 -0.14
N ARG A 48 4.24 -4.36 -0.91
CA ARG A 48 3.79 -3.40 -1.91
C ARG A 48 2.93 -4.03 -3.00
N MET A 49 3.36 -5.18 -3.54
CA MET A 49 2.62 -5.90 -4.57
C MET A 49 1.27 -6.41 -4.04
N ASP A 50 1.25 -7.00 -2.84
CA ASP A 50 0.01 -7.48 -2.25
C ASP A 50 -0.97 -6.33 -1.95
N SER A 51 -0.44 -5.15 -1.58
CA SER A 51 -1.26 -3.95 -1.37
C SER A 51 -1.88 -3.45 -2.67
N LEU A 52 -1.08 -3.41 -3.76
CA LEU A 52 -1.59 -3.05 -5.09
C LEU A 52 -2.68 -4.03 -5.54
N GLU A 53 -2.46 -5.34 -5.37
CA GLU A 53 -3.43 -6.37 -5.73
C GLU A 53 -4.75 -6.18 -4.95
N ARG A 54 -4.67 -5.88 -3.66
CA ARG A 54 -5.87 -5.59 -2.84
C ARG A 54 -6.61 -4.34 -3.32
N ILE A 55 -5.90 -3.30 -3.73
CA ILE A 55 -6.52 -2.08 -4.29
C ILE A 55 -7.22 -2.39 -5.60
N LEU A 56 -6.57 -3.14 -6.49
CA LEU A 56 -7.16 -3.51 -7.78
C LEU A 56 -8.40 -4.40 -7.61
N VAL A 57 -8.34 -5.40 -6.73
CA VAL A 57 -9.49 -6.25 -6.40
C VAL A 57 -10.64 -5.43 -5.80
N TYR A 58 -10.31 -4.45 -4.94
CA TYR A 58 -11.32 -3.57 -4.35
C TYR A 58 -12.01 -2.68 -5.39
N GLY A 59 -11.26 -2.21 -6.39
CA GLY A 59 -11.79 -1.45 -7.53
C GLY A 59 -12.40 -2.30 -8.66
N GLY A 60 -12.34 -3.64 -8.57
CA GLY A 60 -12.79 -4.53 -9.64
C GLY A 60 -11.95 -4.47 -10.92
N LYS A 61 -10.67 -4.10 -10.80
CA LYS A 61 -9.71 -3.92 -11.92
C LYS A 61 -8.55 -4.90 -11.85
N GLU A 62 -8.67 -6.00 -11.10
CA GLU A 62 -7.60 -6.98 -10.91
C GLU A 62 -7.17 -7.68 -12.20
N ASN A 63 -8.05 -7.72 -13.21
CA ASN A 63 -7.83 -8.31 -14.52
C ASN A 63 -7.47 -7.28 -15.60
N ASP A 64 -7.51 -5.98 -15.29
CA ASP A 64 -7.23 -4.90 -16.24
C ASP A 64 -5.72 -4.70 -16.47
N PHE A 65 -4.90 -5.26 -15.58
CA PHE A 65 -3.45 -5.09 -15.58
C PHE A 65 -2.73 -6.44 -15.62
N SER A 66 -1.80 -6.56 -16.56
CA SER A 66 -0.83 -7.67 -16.60
C SER A 66 0.17 -7.59 -15.43
N LEU A 67 0.86 -8.69 -15.15
CA LEU A 67 1.88 -8.73 -14.09
C LEU A 67 2.96 -7.66 -14.28
N ALA A 68 3.46 -7.47 -15.50
CA ALA A 68 4.46 -6.45 -15.81
C ALA A 68 3.95 -5.02 -15.55
N GLN A 69 2.67 -4.74 -15.86
CA GLN A 69 2.06 -3.46 -15.55
C GLN A 69 1.90 -3.26 -14.05
N LYS A 70 1.52 -4.31 -13.30
CA LYS A 70 1.43 -4.26 -11.84
C LYS A 70 2.79 -3.97 -11.19
N GLU A 71 3.86 -4.55 -11.72
CA GLU A 71 5.23 -4.27 -11.24
C GLU A 71 5.61 -2.80 -11.46
N THR A 72 5.36 -2.24 -12.65
CA THR A 72 5.60 -0.82 -12.92
C THR A 72 4.78 0.10 -12.00
N LEU A 73 3.48 -0.19 -11.81
CA LEU A 73 2.61 0.59 -10.92
C LEU A 73 3.08 0.53 -9.45
N ALA A 74 3.60 -0.62 -9.02
CA ALA A 74 4.18 -0.75 -7.68
C ALA A 74 5.51 0.03 -7.54
N GLU A 75 6.27 0.21 -8.60
CA GLU A 75 7.48 1.04 -8.59
C GLU A 75 7.16 2.54 -8.63
N GLU A 76 6.08 2.95 -9.32
CA GLU A 76 5.62 4.33 -9.39
C GLU A 76 5.12 4.89 -8.04
N LYS A 77 4.77 4.00 -7.10
CA LYS A 77 4.45 4.38 -5.71
C LYS A 77 5.71 4.88 -4.97
N ASN A 78 6.11 6.14 -5.20
CA ASN A 78 7.16 6.85 -4.46
C ASN A 78 6.71 8.25 -4.03
#